data_AF-A0A7X7BKZ3-F1
#
_entry.id   AF-A0A7X7BKZ3-F1
#
_cell.length_a   1.000
_cell.length_b   1.000
_cell.length_c   1.000
_cell.angle_alpha   90.00
_cell.angle_beta   90.00
_cell.angle_gamma   90.00
#
_symmetry.space_group_name_H-M   'P 1'
#
loop_
_entity.id
_entity.type
_entity.pdbx_description
1 polymer ?
#
loop_
_entity_poly.entity_id
_entity_poly.type
_entity_poly.pdbx_seq_one_letter_code
_entity_poly.pdbx_strand_id
1 'polypeptide(L)'
;RIVKFAETAVPGMVLLYFAAGLFVILRDIPALIMAFKSIFIYAFQPAAAVGGFAGVTVMKTLQIGVARSVYSNEAGWGSSPIIHASVDVDHPGRQGMWGAFEVFVDTMIVCTITGLIVIVTGAWQTGRGGAGSVGEAFNSVFGQSGSIALAFFILIFSLTTTTGWFSYLESLIVFCVSNKTHDERMKYVKFVRYTGPLVPLCISMFFFYHGTVPSMVWMMLDIQSGIPVYVNVIALTLLSPIIFKKVREFENDYLDPEKAARKAAKLAKKR
;
A
#
# COMPACT_ATOMS: atom_id res chain seq x y z
N ARG A 1 8.57 -17.13 -11.83
CA ARG A 1 9.88 -16.41 -11.84
C ARG A 1 9.75 -15.06 -11.15
N ILE A 2 8.82 -14.20 -11.58
CA ILE A 2 8.55 -12.88 -10.97
C ILE A 2 8.04 -13.02 -9.51
N VAL A 3 7.05 -13.89 -9.26
CA VAL A 3 6.56 -14.19 -7.90
C VAL A 3 7.69 -14.66 -6.97
N LYS A 4 8.53 -15.60 -7.42
CA LYS A 4 9.69 -16.09 -6.66
C LYS A 4 10.73 -15.01 -6.34
N PHE A 5 10.90 -14.03 -7.22
CA PHE A 5 11.74 -12.86 -6.95
C PHE A 5 11.11 -11.97 -5.88
N ALA A 6 9.82 -11.63 -6.02
CA ALA A 6 9.08 -10.83 -5.04
C ALA A 6 9.06 -11.49 -3.66
N GLU A 7 8.77 -12.79 -3.58
CA GLU A 7 8.78 -13.58 -2.33
C GLU A 7 10.13 -13.52 -1.59
N THR A 8 11.24 -13.41 -2.33
CA THR A 8 12.58 -13.36 -1.72
C THR A 8 12.99 -11.92 -1.41
N ALA A 9 12.67 -10.97 -2.29
CA ALA A 9 13.11 -9.57 -2.18
C ALA A 9 12.29 -8.77 -1.15
N VAL A 10 10.97 -9.00 -1.09
CA VAL A 10 10.04 -8.21 -0.27
C VAL A 10 10.36 -8.30 1.23
N PRO A 11 10.58 -9.49 1.83
CA PRO A 11 10.91 -9.57 3.25
C PRO A 11 12.23 -8.86 3.58
N GLY A 12 13.25 -9.03 2.73
CA GLY A 12 14.55 -8.41 2.91
C GLY A 12 14.49 -6.88 2.85
N MET A 13 13.81 -6.32 1.84
CA MET A 13 13.72 -4.86 1.71
C MET A 13 12.93 -4.23 2.86
N VAL A 14 11.83 -4.86 3.30
CA VAL A 14 11.00 -4.35 4.39
C VAL A 14 11.78 -4.37 5.70
N LEU A 15 12.46 -5.47 6.01
CA LEU A 15 13.26 -5.57 7.24
C LEU A 15 14.43 -4.58 7.25
N LEU A 16 15.13 -4.41 6.14
CA LEU A 16 16.23 -3.44 6.04
C LEU A 16 15.74 -2.01 6.15
N TYR A 17 14.67 -1.65 5.44
CA TYR A 17 14.07 -0.32 5.52
C TYR A 17 13.55 -0.03 6.92
N PHE A 18 12.84 -0.99 7.52
CA PHE A 18 12.33 -0.91 8.88
C PHE A 18 13.45 -0.74 9.90
N ALA A 19 14.53 -1.53 9.81
CA ALA A 19 15.67 -1.42 10.71
C ALA A 19 16.37 -0.06 10.60
N ALA A 20 16.59 0.44 9.37
CA ALA A 20 17.17 1.76 9.15
C ALA A 20 16.26 2.88 9.69
N GLY A 21 14.96 2.78 9.47
CA GLY A 21 13.99 3.73 9.98
C GLY A 21 13.87 3.74 11.49
N LEU A 22 13.85 2.55 12.11
CA LEU A 22 13.84 2.42 13.56
C LEU A 22 15.12 2.98 14.17
N PHE A 23 16.29 2.76 13.55
CA PHE A 23 17.53 3.36 14.00
C PHE A 23 17.47 4.89 14.00
N VAL A 24 16.95 5.50 12.92
CA VAL A 24 16.78 6.97 12.83
C VAL A 24 15.88 7.48 13.96
N ILE A 25 14.75 6.82 14.18
CA ILE A 25 13.75 7.22 15.18
C ILE A 25 14.28 7.05 16.61
N LEU A 26 14.97 5.93 16.90
CA LEU A 26 15.46 5.63 18.25
C LEU A 26 16.69 6.45 18.65
N ARG A 27 17.37 7.08 17.69
CA ARG A 27 18.52 7.96 17.96
C ARG A 27 18.12 9.21 18.76
N ASP A 28 16.87 9.68 18.61
CA ASP A 28 16.34 10.85 19.31
C ASP A 28 14.94 10.57 19.86
N ILE A 29 14.90 9.86 20.99
CA ILE A 29 13.65 9.51 21.69
C ILE A 29 12.85 10.75 22.12
N PRO A 30 13.45 11.83 22.65
CA PRO A 30 12.72 13.08 22.89
C PRO A 30 12.04 13.62 21.63
N ALA A 31 12.74 13.67 20.49
CA ALA A 31 12.15 14.10 19.22
C ALA A 31 11.06 13.15 18.74
N LEU A 32 11.17 11.84 18.96
CA LEU A 32 10.10 10.88 18.67
C LEU A 32 8.82 11.19 19.45
N ILE A 33 8.93 11.44 20.76
CA ILE A 33 7.78 11.79 21.60
C ILE A 33 7.14 13.09 21.12
N MET A 34 7.96 14.09 20.77
CA MET A 34 7.48 15.35 20.20
C MET A 34 6.81 15.14 18.83
N ALA A 35 7.38 14.28 17.98
CA ALA A 35 6.83 13.94 16.67
C ALA A 35 5.44 13.33 16.81
N PHE A 36 5.27 12.34 17.68
CA PHE A 36 3.95 11.75 17.94
C PHE A 36 2.93 12.79 18.43
N LYS A 37 3.30 13.63 19.40
CA LYS A 37 2.42 14.71 19.87
C LYS A 37 2.05 15.66 18.73
N SER A 38 3.02 16.04 17.90
CA SER A 38 2.81 16.97 16.79
C SER A 38 1.85 16.41 15.73
N ILE A 39 1.86 15.10 15.46
CA ILE A 39 0.93 14.46 14.53
C ILE A 39 -0.51 14.68 15.00
N PHE A 40 -0.83 14.40 16.26
CA PHE A 40 -2.17 14.59 16.79
C PHE A 40 -2.55 16.07 16.87
N ILE A 41 -1.63 16.93 17.33
CA ILE A 41 -1.90 18.37 17.42
C ILE A 41 -2.19 18.94 16.03
N TYR A 42 -1.33 18.72 15.03
CA TYR A 42 -1.52 19.30 13.70
C TYR A 42 -2.64 18.64 12.90
N ALA A 43 -3.01 17.39 13.20
CA ALA A 43 -4.16 16.74 12.57
C ALA A 43 -5.49 17.37 12.98
N PHE A 44 -5.64 17.77 14.26
CA PHE A 44 -6.91 18.24 14.83
C PHE A 44 -6.94 19.74 15.16
N GLN A 45 -5.77 20.36 15.30
CA GLN A 45 -5.61 21.76 15.68
C GLN A 45 -4.51 22.42 14.81
N PRO A 46 -4.83 22.73 13.54
CA PRO A 46 -3.90 23.45 12.69
C PRO A 46 -3.61 24.81 13.32
N ALA A 47 -2.34 25.25 13.23
CA ALA A 47 -1.85 26.48 13.85
C ALA A 47 -2.85 27.64 13.68
N ALA A 48 -3.06 28.39 14.77
CA ALA A 48 -4.09 29.41 14.96
C ALA A 48 -4.36 30.27 13.70
N ALA A 49 -5.29 29.82 12.88
CA ALA A 49 -5.94 30.64 11.86
C ALA A 49 -7.40 30.78 12.30
N VAL A 50 -7.78 31.99 12.71
CA VAL A 50 -9.11 32.33 13.24
C VAL A 50 -10.22 31.83 12.29
N GLY A 51 -11.20 31.09 12.83
CA GLY A 51 -12.41 30.69 12.09
C GLY A 51 -12.16 29.75 10.90
N GLY A 52 -12.89 29.93 9.79
CA GLY A 52 -12.98 28.97 8.68
C GLY A 52 -11.67 28.50 8.03
N PHE A 53 -10.56 29.21 8.20
CA PHE A 53 -9.24 28.79 7.70
C PHE A 53 -8.63 27.59 8.46
N ALA A 54 -8.94 27.43 9.75
CA ALA A 54 -8.53 26.23 10.49
C ALA A 54 -9.25 24.97 9.95
N GLY A 55 -10.55 25.09 9.63
CA GLY A 55 -11.34 24.00 9.05
C GLY A 55 -10.83 23.55 7.67
N VAL A 56 -10.43 24.50 6.82
CA VAL A 56 -9.82 24.20 5.51
C VAL A 56 -8.52 23.43 5.66
N THR A 57 -7.69 23.78 6.65
CA THR A 57 -6.43 23.08 6.91
C THR A 57 -6.65 21.66 7.40
N VAL A 58 -7.58 21.43 8.35
CA VAL A 58 -7.95 20.06 8.80
C VAL A 58 -8.47 19.24 7.64
N MET A 59 -9.42 19.78 6.88
CA MET A 59 -10.02 19.08 5.74
C MET A 59 -8.97 18.72 4.69
N LYS A 60 -8.02 19.62 4.40
CA LYS A 60 -6.93 19.35 3.46
C LYS A 60 -5.95 18.30 3.99
N THR A 61 -5.61 18.35 5.28
CA THR A 61 -4.76 17.33 5.91
C THR A 61 -5.41 15.95 5.85
N LEU A 62 -6.71 15.86 6.18
CA LEU A 62 -7.47 14.61 6.08
C LEU A 62 -7.59 14.14 4.63
N GLN A 63 -7.92 15.03 3.69
CA GLN A 63 -8.05 14.69 2.28
C GLN A 63 -6.75 14.13 1.70
N ILE A 64 -5.63 14.83 1.92
CA ILE A 64 -4.31 14.37 1.45
C ILE A 64 -3.91 13.08 2.16
N GLY A 65 -4.14 12.97 3.48
CA GLY A 65 -3.85 11.77 4.26
C GLY A 65 -4.60 10.55 3.74
N VAL A 66 -5.92 10.68 3.54
CA VAL A 66 -6.76 9.61 2.99
C VAL A 66 -6.31 9.25 1.57
N ALA A 67 -6.14 10.24 0.68
CA ALA A 67 -5.72 10.00 -0.70
C ALA A 67 -4.36 9.28 -0.79
N ARG A 68 -3.39 9.66 0.04
CA ARG A 68 -2.09 8.97 0.11
C ARG A 68 -2.18 7.59 0.76
N SER A 69 -3.03 7.42 1.77
CA SER A 69 -3.22 6.11 2.39
C SER A 69 -3.81 5.09 1.41
N VAL A 70 -4.88 5.46 0.69
CA VAL A 70 -5.55 4.62 -0.31
C VAL A 70 -4.60 4.27 -1.44
N TYR A 71 -3.71 5.19 -1.83
CA TYR A 71 -2.69 4.90 -2.83
C TYR A 71 -1.62 3.91 -2.34
N SER A 72 -1.26 3.95 -1.06
CA SER A 72 -0.24 3.06 -0.48
C SER A 72 -0.76 1.64 -0.28
N ASN A 73 -1.93 1.51 0.36
CA ASN A 73 -2.46 0.23 0.81
C ASN A 73 -3.56 -0.34 -0.09
N GLU A 74 -3.96 0.39 -1.12
CA GLU A 74 -5.00 0.01 -2.08
C GLU A 74 -6.38 -0.30 -1.44
N ALA A 75 -6.62 0.20 -0.22
CA ALA A 75 -7.85 -0.05 0.51
C ALA A 75 -9.05 0.54 -0.25
N GLY A 76 -10.07 -0.31 -0.47
CA GLY A 76 -11.27 0.06 -1.22
C GLY A 76 -11.08 0.06 -2.73
N TRP A 77 -9.86 -0.04 -3.28
CA TRP A 77 -9.60 -0.03 -4.73
C TRP A 77 -10.14 -1.29 -5.41
N GLY A 78 -10.04 -2.45 -4.76
CA GLY A 78 -10.48 -3.73 -5.31
C GLY A 78 -9.44 -4.44 -6.19
N SER A 79 -8.22 -3.93 -6.26
CA SER A 79 -7.06 -4.52 -6.95
C SER A 79 -6.51 -5.74 -6.23
N SER A 80 -6.14 -5.60 -4.95
CA SER A 80 -5.56 -6.69 -4.14
C SER A 80 -6.39 -8.00 -4.15
N PRO A 81 -7.73 -7.97 -4.02
CA PRO A 81 -8.57 -9.18 -4.11
C PRO A 81 -8.40 -10.00 -5.40
N ILE A 82 -7.98 -9.39 -6.52
CA ILE A 82 -7.73 -10.09 -7.78
C ILE A 82 -6.63 -11.15 -7.61
N ILE A 83 -5.61 -10.86 -6.80
CA ILE A 83 -4.51 -11.80 -6.52
C ILE A 83 -4.88 -12.74 -5.40
N HIS A 84 -5.51 -12.26 -4.32
CA HIS A 84 -5.99 -13.15 -3.25
C HIS A 84 -6.94 -14.24 -3.76
N ALA A 85 -7.74 -13.94 -4.79
CA ALA A 85 -8.64 -14.91 -5.42
C ALA A 85 -7.92 -16.02 -6.22
N SER A 86 -6.63 -15.84 -6.54
CA SER A 86 -5.83 -16.84 -7.25
C SER A 86 -5.19 -17.88 -6.33
N VAL A 87 -5.22 -17.64 -5.01
CA VAL A 87 -4.60 -18.52 -4.02
C VAL A 87 -5.56 -19.64 -3.64
N ASP A 88 -5.07 -20.88 -3.64
CA ASP A 88 -5.83 -22.02 -3.12
C ASP A 88 -5.95 -21.89 -1.59
N VAL A 89 -7.19 -21.78 -1.11
CA VAL A 89 -7.51 -21.59 0.31
C VAL A 89 -8.77 -22.36 0.67
N ASP A 90 -8.81 -22.86 1.91
CA ASP A 90 -9.92 -23.60 2.47
C ASP A 90 -11.17 -22.74 2.72
N HIS A 91 -11.01 -21.44 2.98
CA HIS A 91 -12.12 -20.51 3.19
C HIS A 91 -11.73 -19.07 2.79
N PRO A 92 -12.61 -18.30 2.10
CA PRO A 92 -12.31 -16.92 1.68
C PRO A 92 -12.01 -15.98 2.86
N GLY A 93 -12.60 -16.23 4.04
CA GLY A 93 -12.32 -15.48 5.26
C GLY A 93 -10.84 -15.52 5.68
N ARG A 94 -10.12 -16.62 5.41
CA ARG A 94 -8.69 -16.72 5.70
C ARG A 94 -7.87 -15.80 4.80
N GLN A 95 -8.16 -15.77 3.50
CA GLN A 95 -7.50 -14.80 2.60
C GLN A 95 -7.88 -13.36 2.93
N GLY A 96 -9.13 -13.12 3.33
CA GLY A 96 -9.57 -11.80 3.81
C GLY A 96 -8.76 -11.29 5.01
N MET A 97 -8.40 -12.16 5.96
CA MET A 97 -7.51 -11.80 7.07
C MET A 97 -6.09 -11.44 6.61
N TRP A 98 -5.55 -12.15 5.61
CA TRP A 98 -4.25 -11.81 5.03
C TRP A 98 -4.27 -10.44 4.34
N GLY A 99 -5.34 -10.13 3.60
CA GLY A 99 -5.53 -8.79 3.03
C GLY A 99 -5.63 -7.70 4.10
N ALA A 100 -6.36 -7.93 5.21
CA ALA A 100 -6.37 -6.97 6.32
C ALA A 100 -4.97 -6.79 6.96
N PHE A 101 -4.21 -7.88 7.09
CA PHE A 101 -2.84 -7.85 7.61
C PHE A 101 -1.89 -7.07 6.70
N GLU A 102 -2.03 -7.20 5.37
CA GLU A 102 -1.19 -6.47 4.41
C GLU A 102 -1.34 -4.94 4.58
N VAL A 103 -2.59 -4.46 4.71
CA VAL A 103 -2.90 -3.04 4.94
C VAL A 103 -2.33 -2.57 6.28
N PHE A 104 -2.41 -3.40 7.31
CA PHE A 104 -1.83 -3.08 8.62
C PHE A 104 -0.30 -2.93 8.55
N VAL A 105 0.40 -3.89 7.92
CA VAL A 105 1.86 -3.83 7.80
C VAL A 105 2.28 -2.64 6.94
N ASP A 106 1.63 -2.41 5.80
CA ASP A 106 1.95 -1.28 4.93
C ASP A 106 1.76 0.06 5.66
N THR A 107 0.55 0.33 6.14
CA THR A 107 0.19 1.66 6.63
C THR A 107 0.59 1.89 8.09
N MET A 108 0.22 0.98 8.98
CA MET A 108 0.41 1.18 10.43
C MET A 108 1.86 0.97 10.85
N ILE A 109 2.62 0.16 10.12
CA ILE A 109 4.03 -0.10 10.43
C ILE A 109 4.93 0.70 9.49
N VAL A 110 4.95 0.37 8.20
CA VAL A 110 5.95 0.91 7.26
C VAL A 110 5.74 2.40 7.01
N CYS A 111 4.57 2.83 6.59
CA CYS A 111 4.29 4.26 6.31
C CYS A 111 4.40 5.13 7.56
N THR A 112 3.97 4.61 8.72
CA THR A 112 4.10 5.31 10.00
C THR A 112 5.57 5.57 10.34
N ILE A 113 6.45 4.57 10.16
CA ILE A 113 7.90 4.75 10.33
C ILE A 113 8.45 5.76 9.34
N THR A 114 8.07 5.69 8.06
CA THR A 114 8.49 6.66 7.05
C THR A 114 8.11 8.09 7.44
N GLY A 115 6.87 8.30 7.91
CA GLY A 115 6.39 9.60 8.39
C GLY A 115 7.17 10.08 9.62
N LEU A 116 7.40 9.19 10.59
CA LEU A 116 8.15 9.52 11.81
C LEU A 116 9.61 9.87 11.51
N ILE A 117 10.29 9.16 10.61
CA ILE A 117 11.64 9.51 10.15
C ILE A 117 11.69 10.96 9.66
N VAL A 118 10.72 11.34 8.82
CA VAL A 118 10.65 12.68 8.25
C VAL A 118 10.36 13.75 9.33
N ILE A 119 9.47 13.46 10.28
CA ILE A 119 9.12 14.40 11.35
C ILE A 119 10.24 14.55 12.38
N VAL A 120 10.80 13.44 12.87
CA VAL A 120 11.88 13.40 13.88
C VAL A 120 13.12 14.15 13.40
N THR A 121 13.48 13.99 12.13
CA THR A 121 14.65 14.66 11.54
C THR A 121 14.40 16.12 11.16
N GLY A 122 13.15 16.60 11.22
CA GLY A 122 12.77 17.93 10.75
C GLY A 122 12.75 18.09 9.23
N ALA A 123 12.97 17.01 8.46
CA ALA A 123 13.09 17.06 7.01
C ALA A 123 11.82 17.59 6.30
N TRP A 124 10.65 17.49 6.94
CA TRP A 124 9.39 18.08 6.46
C TRP A 124 9.43 19.61 6.31
N GLN A 125 10.35 20.31 6.99
CA GLN A 125 10.47 21.77 6.95
C GLN A 125 11.27 22.28 5.74
N THR A 126 11.94 21.38 5.02
CA THR A 126 12.86 21.74 3.92
C THR A 126 12.15 22.12 2.62
N GLY A 127 10.82 21.98 2.56
CA GLY A 127 10.02 22.22 1.35
C GLY A 127 10.16 21.14 0.27
N ARG A 128 11.03 20.14 0.47
CA ARG A 128 11.07 18.94 -0.38
C ARG A 128 9.87 18.06 -0.06
N GLY A 129 9.22 17.53 -1.09
CA GLY A 129 8.05 16.64 -0.95
C GLY A 129 8.37 15.17 -1.28
N GLY A 130 7.56 14.26 -0.76
CA GLY A 130 7.60 12.82 -1.08
C GLY A 130 8.96 12.18 -0.78
N ALA A 131 9.52 11.47 -1.76
CA ALA A 131 10.83 10.82 -1.64
C ALA A 131 11.96 11.80 -1.30
N GLY A 132 11.83 13.08 -1.67
CA GLY A 132 12.82 14.11 -1.34
C GLY A 132 12.93 14.36 0.17
N SER A 133 11.80 14.40 0.90
CA SER A 133 11.81 14.60 2.36
C SER A 133 12.42 13.40 3.08
N VAL A 134 12.14 12.18 2.61
CA VAL A 134 12.76 10.96 3.14
C VAL A 134 14.25 10.96 2.84
N GLY A 135 14.67 11.41 1.65
CA GLY A 135 16.07 11.54 1.26
C GLY A 135 16.85 12.46 2.18
N GLU A 136 16.27 13.61 2.51
CA GLU A 136 16.88 14.56 3.45
C GLU A 136 16.99 13.99 4.86
N ALA A 137 15.95 13.27 5.31
CA ALA A 137 15.94 12.62 6.62
C ALA A 137 17.02 11.53 6.73
N PHE A 138 17.19 10.70 5.71
CA PHE A 138 18.25 9.70 5.68
C PHE A 138 19.63 10.34 5.56
N ASN A 139 19.77 11.42 4.76
CA ASN A 139 21.03 12.13 4.59
C ASN A 139 21.48 12.81 5.90
N SER A 140 20.56 13.39 6.67
CA SER A 140 20.91 14.06 7.93
C SER A 140 21.47 13.08 8.98
N VAL A 141 21.09 11.80 8.93
CA VAL A 141 21.53 10.78 9.88
C VAL A 141 22.75 10.00 9.39
N PHE A 142 22.79 9.65 8.11
CA PHE A 142 23.80 8.74 7.52
C PHE A 142 24.71 9.41 6.47
N GLY A 143 24.57 10.71 6.25
CA GLY A 143 25.26 11.43 5.18
C GLY A 143 24.90 10.92 3.79
N GLN A 144 25.84 11.01 2.85
CA GLN A 144 25.64 10.57 1.46
C GLN A 144 25.20 9.10 1.34
N SER A 145 25.64 8.24 2.26
CA SER A 145 25.25 6.83 2.28
C SER A 145 23.74 6.64 2.47
N GLY A 146 23.07 7.54 3.22
CA GLY A 146 21.63 7.52 3.41
C GLY A 146 20.84 7.79 2.14
N SER A 147 21.28 8.76 1.33
CA SER A 147 20.64 9.05 0.04
C SER A 147 20.81 7.91 -0.96
N ILE A 148 21.98 7.26 -0.98
CA ILE A 148 22.24 6.08 -1.83
C ILE A 148 21.37 4.90 -1.38
N ALA A 149 21.28 4.66 -0.06
CA ALA A 149 20.42 3.62 0.50
C ALA A 149 18.95 3.84 0.14
N LEU A 150 18.45 5.07 0.24
CA LEU A 150 17.07 5.39 -0.17
C LEU A 150 16.84 5.13 -1.65
N ALA A 151 17.76 5.50 -2.53
CA ALA A 151 17.63 5.21 -3.96
C ALA A 151 17.52 3.70 -4.23
N PHE A 152 18.31 2.90 -3.52
CA PHE A 152 18.22 1.44 -3.57
C PHE A 152 16.87 0.91 -3.05
N PHE A 153 16.36 1.43 -1.93
CA PHE A 153 15.04 1.06 -1.43
C PHE A 153 13.93 1.42 -2.41
N ILE A 154 13.93 2.63 -2.95
CA ILE A 154 12.95 3.09 -3.94
C ILE A 154 13.00 2.19 -5.18
N LEU A 155 14.18 1.78 -5.64
CA LEU A 155 14.31 0.88 -6.78
C LEU A 155 13.62 -0.46 -6.51
N ILE A 156 13.89 -1.11 -5.38
CA ILE A 156 13.29 -2.42 -5.07
C ILE A 156 11.78 -2.28 -4.83
N PHE A 157 11.35 -1.29 -4.03
CA PHE A 157 9.92 -1.02 -3.82
C PHE A 157 9.21 -0.83 -5.16
N SER A 158 9.74 0.03 -6.03
CA SER A 158 9.16 0.29 -7.35
C SER A 158 9.08 -0.97 -8.21
N LEU A 159 10.11 -1.83 -8.20
CA LEU A 159 10.12 -3.09 -8.93
C LEU A 159 9.05 -4.07 -8.41
N THR A 160 8.90 -4.18 -7.09
CA THR A 160 7.91 -5.06 -6.46
C THR A 160 6.47 -4.58 -6.69
N THR A 161 6.20 -3.28 -6.54
CA THR A 161 4.88 -2.71 -6.81
C THR A 161 4.50 -2.86 -8.28
N THR A 162 5.41 -2.51 -9.20
CA THR A 162 5.19 -2.65 -10.65
C THR A 162 4.86 -4.08 -11.04
N THR A 163 5.54 -5.04 -10.41
CA THR A 163 5.27 -6.48 -10.57
C THR A 163 3.84 -6.87 -10.13
N GLY A 164 3.38 -6.38 -8.97
CA GLY A 164 2.02 -6.63 -8.49
C GLY A 164 0.98 -6.08 -9.46
N TRP A 165 1.17 -4.82 -9.89
CA TRP A 165 0.29 -4.14 -10.85
C TRP A 165 0.20 -4.85 -12.21
N PHE A 166 1.31 -5.43 -12.72
CA PHE A 166 1.25 -6.24 -13.93
C PHE A 166 0.45 -7.52 -13.76
N SER A 167 0.47 -8.11 -12.56
CA SER A 167 -0.32 -9.30 -12.26
C SER A 167 -1.82 -8.95 -12.21
N TYR A 168 -2.19 -7.78 -11.68
CA TYR A 168 -3.56 -7.28 -11.75
C TYR A 168 -4.02 -7.05 -13.20
N LEU A 169 -3.18 -6.38 -13.99
CA LEU A 169 -3.48 -6.05 -15.39
C LEU A 169 -3.67 -7.31 -16.25
N GLU A 170 -2.86 -8.34 -16.03
CA GLU A 170 -3.00 -9.63 -16.71
C GLU A 170 -4.37 -10.26 -16.44
N SER A 171 -4.81 -10.32 -15.18
CA SER A 171 -6.13 -10.84 -14.80
C SER A 171 -7.28 -10.02 -15.40
N LEU A 172 -7.17 -8.69 -15.42
CA LEU A 172 -8.17 -7.81 -16.03
C LEU A 172 -8.28 -8.02 -17.54
N ILE A 173 -7.15 -8.22 -18.24
CA ILE A 173 -7.16 -8.52 -19.68
C ILE A 173 -7.82 -9.86 -19.94
N VAL A 174 -7.46 -10.90 -19.18
CA VAL A 174 -8.08 -12.23 -19.29
C VAL A 174 -9.59 -12.15 -19.11
N PHE A 175 -10.07 -11.31 -18.20
CA PHE A 175 -11.49 -11.02 -18.03
C PHE A 175 -12.11 -10.32 -19.26
N CYS A 176 -11.47 -9.27 -19.78
CA CYS A 176 -11.95 -8.51 -20.95
C CYS A 176 -11.99 -9.32 -22.25
N VAL A 177 -11.07 -10.27 -22.44
CA VAL A 177 -11.03 -11.16 -23.61
C VAL A 177 -11.49 -12.60 -23.27
N SER A 178 -12.36 -12.73 -22.27
CA SER A 178 -12.89 -14.03 -21.80
C SER A 178 -13.71 -14.78 -22.84
N ASN A 179 -14.17 -14.11 -23.90
CA ASN A 179 -14.86 -14.70 -25.03
C ASN A 179 -13.93 -15.26 -26.13
N LYS A 180 -12.62 -15.00 -26.05
CA LYS A 180 -11.64 -15.42 -27.07
C LYS A 180 -11.05 -16.80 -26.80
N THR A 181 -10.43 -17.40 -27.81
CA THR A 181 -9.68 -18.65 -27.66
C THR A 181 -8.46 -18.47 -26.76
N HIS A 182 -7.95 -19.57 -26.17
CA HIS A 182 -6.79 -19.52 -25.28
C HIS A 182 -5.57 -18.86 -25.95
N ASP A 183 -5.28 -19.21 -27.21
CA ASP A 183 -4.11 -18.71 -27.93
C ASP A 183 -4.20 -17.21 -28.22
N GLU A 184 -5.40 -16.72 -28.52
CA GLU A 184 -5.64 -15.29 -28.66
C GLU A 184 -5.46 -14.55 -27.34
N ARG A 185 -5.99 -15.08 -26.23
CA ARG A 185 -5.80 -14.48 -24.89
C ARG A 185 -4.31 -14.38 -24.55
N MET A 186 -3.55 -15.45 -24.80
CA MET A 186 -2.11 -15.46 -24.56
C MET A 186 -1.36 -14.44 -25.42
N LYS A 187 -1.84 -14.13 -26.63
CA LYS A 187 -1.28 -13.05 -27.45
C LYS A 187 -1.49 -11.67 -26.81
N TYR A 188 -2.68 -11.39 -26.29
CA TYR A 188 -2.97 -10.14 -25.57
C TYR A 188 -2.15 -10.01 -24.28
N VAL A 189 -2.08 -11.09 -23.48
CA VAL A 189 -1.28 -11.12 -22.24
C VAL A 189 0.20 -10.87 -22.55
N LYS A 190 0.77 -11.54 -23.57
CA LYS A 190 2.16 -11.31 -23.99
C LYS A 190 2.37 -9.87 -24.43
N PHE A 191 1.48 -9.33 -25.27
CA PHE A 191 1.58 -7.95 -25.74
C PHE A 191 1.68 -6.98 -24.55
N VAL A 192 0.74 -7.07 -23.60
CA VAL A 192 0.73 -6.17 -22.44
C VAL A 192 1.90 -6.42 -21.49
N ARG A 193 2.36 -7.66 -21.34
CA ARG A 193 3.56 -7.93 -20.53
C ARG A 193 4.82 -7.24 -21.08
N TYR A 194 4.94 -7.10 -22.39
CA TYR A 194 6.09 -6.44 -23.02
C TYR A 194 5.92 -4.92 -23.16
N THR A 195 4.71 -4.44 -23.47
CA THR A 195 4.45 -3.00 -23.70
C THR A 195 4.00 -2.26 -22.45
N GLY A 196 3.39 -2.96 -21.49
CA GLY A 196 2.86 -2.41 -20.26
C GLY A 196 3.88 -1.64 -19.42
N PRO A 197 5.11 -2.13 -19.20
CA PRO A 197 6.15 -1.38 -18.48
C PRO A 197 6.63 -0.13 -19.19
N LEU A 198 6.52 -0.08 -20.53
CA LEU A 198 7.00 1.06 -21.31
C LEU A 198 6.14 2.30 -21.09
N VAL A 199 4.83 2.15 -20.86
CA VAL A 199 3.92 3.29 -20.65
C VAL A 199 4.28 4.11 -19.39
N PRO A 200 4.32 3.55 -18.16
CA PRO A 200 4.71 4.30 -16.98
C PRO A 200 6.17 4.75 -17.03
N LEU A 201 7.07 4.00 -17.69
CA LEU A 201 8.45 4.42 -17.92
C LEU A 201 8.51 5.68 -18.78
N CYS A 202 7.82 5.71 -19.93
CA CYS A 202 7.75 6.87 -20.82
C CYS A 202 7.14 8.08 -20.12
N ILE A 203 6.06 7.88 -19.35
CA ILE A 203 5.43 8.94 -18.56
C ILE A 203 6.40 9.47 -17.50
N SER A 204 7.11 8.59 -16.78
CA SER A 204 8.10 8.99 -15.77
C SER A 204 9.28 9.75 -16.38
N MET A 205 9.79 9.29 -17.53
CA MET A 205 10.86 9.99 -18.27
C MET A 205 10.40 11.35 -18.79
N PHE A 206 9.17 11.44 -19.29
CA PHE A 206 8.57 12.70 -19.73
C PHE A 206 8.52 13.72 -18.59
N PHE A 207 8.03 13.31 -17.41
CA PHE A 207 7.96 14.18 -16.23
C PHE A 207 9.34 14.56 -15.69
N PHE A 208 10.28 13.62 -15.68
CA PHE A 208 11.66 13.87 -15.29
C PHE A 208 12.32 14.92 -16.21
N TYR A 209 12.14 14.78 -17.53
CA TYR A 209 12.72 15.69 -18.51
C TYR A 209 12.13 17.10 -18.45
N HIS A 210 10.83 17.22 -18.20
CA HIS A 210 10.13 18.52 -18.15
C HIS A 210 10.13 19.18 -16.76
N GLY A 211 10.78 18.57 -15.76
CA GLY A 211 10.87 19.14 -14.41
C GLY A 211 9.52 19.37 -13.73
N THR A 212 8.49 18.58 -14.09
CA THR A 212 7.13 18.80 -13.60
C THR A 212 7.00 18.59 -12.10
N VAL A 213 6.12 19.36 -11.48
CA VAL A 213 5.84 19.32 -10.03
C VAL A 213 5.27 17.94 -9.63
N PRO A 214 5.73 17.33 -8.52
CA PRO A 214 5.15 16.09 -7.99
C PRO A 214 3.61 16.14 -7.89
N SER A 215 3.03 17.31 -7.62
CA SER A 215 1.59 17.52 -7.49
C SER A 215 0.77 17.14 -8.72
N MET A 216 1.30 17.34 -9.94
CA MET A 216 0.56 17.01 -11.18
C MET A 216 0.45 15.50 -11.36
N VAL A 217 1.55 14.77 -11.14
CA VAL A 217 1.58 13.30 -11.19
C VAL A 217 0.61 12.74 -10.16
N TRP A 218 0.65 13.27 -8.94
CA TRP A 218 -0.26 12.87 -7.87
C TRP A 218 -1.73 13.12 -8.19
N MET A 219 -2.06 14.25 -8.82
CA MET A 219 -3.43 14.56 -9.23
C MET A 219 -3.96 13.57 -10.26
N MET A 220 -3.13 13.18 -11.24
CA MET A 220 -3.50 12.17 -12.24
C MET A 220 -3.76 10.81 -11.57
N LEU A 221 -2.91 10.43 -10.62
CA LEU A 221 -3.06 9.19 -9.85
C LEU A 221 -4.33 9.21 -9.00
N ASP A 222 -4.66 10.33 -8.35
CA ASP A 222 -5.88 10.48 -7.55
C ASP A 222 -7.15 10.31 -8.39
N ILE A 223 -7.18 10.89 -9.59
CA ILE A 223 -8.29 10.73 -10.55
C ILE A 223 -8.40 9.27 -11.00
N GLN A 224 -7.26 8.63 -11.31
CA GLN A 224 -7.21 7.24 -11.74
C GLN A 224 -7.70 6.28 -10.64
N SER A 225 -7.33 6.50 -9.38
CA SER A 225 -7.76 5.66 -8.25
C SER A 225 -9.21 5.92 -7.84
N GLY A 226 -9.72 7.13 -8.05
CA GLY A 226 -11.05 7.53 -7.58
C GLY A 226 -12.17 6.63 -8.11
N ILE A 227 -12.25 6.44 -9.44
CA ILE A 227 -13.38 5.71 -10.06
C ILE A 227 -13.49 4.26 -9.55
N PRO A 228 -12.42 3.44 -9.60
CA PRO A 228 -12.49 2.07 -9.10
C PRO A 228 -12.83 2.00 -7.60
N VAL A 229 -12.25 2.89 -6.78
CA VAL A 229 -12.51 2.93 -5.33
C VAL A 229 -14.00 3.19 -5.06
N TYR A 230 -14.60 4.21 -5.69
CA TYR A 230 -16.01 4.50 -5.48
C TYR A 230 -16.92 3.34 -5.93
N VAL A 231 -16.67 2.79 -7.12
CA VAL A 231 -17.47 1.67 -7.64
C VAL A 231 -17.37 0.46 -6.71
N ASN A 232 -16.16 0.11 -6.29
CA ASN A 232 -15.92 -1.06 -5.45
C ASN A 232 -16.48 -0.88 -4.03
N VAL A 233 -16.32 0.29 -3.41
CA VAL A 233 -16.90 0.58 -2.08
C VAL A 233 -18.43 0.51 -2.12
N ILE A 234 -19.07 1.04 -3.17
CA ILE A 234 -20.52 0.92 -3.34
C ILE A 234 -20.92 -0.56 -3.47
N ALA A 235 -20.22 -1.32 -4.31
CA ALA A 235 -20.49 -2.75 -4.48
C ALA A 235 -20.32 -3.53 -3.16
N LEU A 236 -19.24 -3.29 -2.41
CA LEU A 236 -19.00 -3.91 -1.11
C LEU A 236 -20.06 -3.54 -0.08
N THR A 237 -20.56 -2.31 -0.10
CA THR A 237 -21.63 -1.86 0.79
C THR A 237 -22.92 -2.62 0.50
N LEU A 238 -23.28 -2.79 -0.78
CA LEU A 238 -24.44 -3.57 -1.21
C LEU A 238 -24.29 -5.07 -0.90
N LEU A 239 -23.07 -5.60 -1.02
CA LEU A 239 -22.74 -7.01 -0.73
C LEU A 239 -22.45 -7.28 0.76
N SER A 240 -22.49 -6.25 1.61
CA SER A 240 -22.15 -6.36 3.03
C SER A 240 -22.91 -7.48 3.77
N PRO A 241 -24.19 -7.79 3.50
CA PRO A 241 -24.86 -8.91 4.18
C PRO A 241 -24.21 -10.27 3.89
N ILE A 242 -23.72 -10.47 2.65
CA ILE A 242 -23.04 -11.69 2.22
C ILE A 242 -21.66 -11.76 2.88
N ILE A 243 -20.94 -10.65 2.89
CA ILE A 243 -19.61 -10.54 3.51
C ILE A 243 -19.71 -10.87 5.00
N PHE A 244 -20.61 -10.22 5.75
CA PHE A 244 -20.79 -10.47 7.17
C PHE A 244 -21.23 -11.92 7.45
N LYS A 245 -22.07 -12.52 6.59
CA LYS A 245 -22.42 -13.94 6.71
C LYS A 245 -21.19 -14.83 6.59
N LYS A 246 -20.32 -14.57 5.60
CA LYS A 246 -19.10 -15.36 5.37
C LYS A 246 -18.04 -15.16 6.44
N VAL A 247 -17.93 -13.95 7.00
CA VAL A 247 -17.05 -13.69 8.15
C VAL A 247 -17.53 -14.48 9.37
N ARG A 248 -18.83 -14.46 9.68
CA ARG A 248 -19.39 -15.25 10.80
C ARG A 248 -19.21 -16.75 10.59
N GLU A 249 -19.38 -17.25 9.36
CA GLU A 249 -19.11 -18.65 9.02
C GLU A 249 -17.66 -19.01 9.32
N PHE A 250 -16.72 -18.16 8.90
CA PHE A 250 -15.30 -18.36 9.18
C PHE A 250 -14.97 -18.34 10.68
N GLU A 251 -15.50 -17.36 11.41
CA GLU A 251 -15.30 -17.25 12.86
C GLU A 251 -15.79 -18.51 13.58
N ASN A 252 -17.00 -18.96 13.26
CA ASN A 252 -17.62 -20.13 13.90
C ASN A 252 -16.95 -21.45 13.56
N ASP A 253 -16.45 -21.61 12.33
CA ASP A 253 -15.97 -22.91 11.85
C ASP A 253 -14.45 -23.08 11.96
N TYR A 254 -13.71 -21.97 12.06
CA TYR A 254 -12.24 -21.96 12.03
C TYR A 254 -11.57 -21.20 13.17
N LEU A 255 -12.21 -20.17 13.76
CA LEU A 255 -11.62 -19.39 14.85
C LEU A 255 -12.16 -19.78 16.23
N ASP A 256 -13.32 -20.43 16.31
CA ASP A 256 -13.85 -21.01 17.55
C ASP A 256 -12.98 -22.22 18.00
N PRO A 257 -12.22 -22.08 19.11
CA PRO A 257 -11.31 -23.12 19.59
C PRO A 257 -12.03 -24.42 19.97
N GLU A 258 -13.25 -24.34 20.54
CA GLU A 258 -14.00 -25.52 20.97
C GLU A 258 -14.52 -26.31 19.78
N LYS A 259 -15.04 -25.63 18.75
CA LYS A 259 -15.51 -26.29 17.52
C LYS A 259 -14.36 -26.85 16.70
N ALA A 260 -13.24 -26.11 16.58
CA ALA A 260 -12.04 -26.61 15.94
C ALA A 260 -11.52 -27.88 16.64
N ALA A 261 -11.49 -27.89 17.98
CA ALA A 261 -11.11 -29.06 18.78
C ALA A 261 -12.09 -30.23 18.59
N ARG A 262 -13.41 -30.00 18.58
CA ARG A 262 -14.43 -31.04 18.34
C ARG A 262 -14.32 -31.63 16.92
N LYS A 263 -14.04 -30.81 15.91
CA LYS A 263 -13.87 -31.24 14.52
C LYS A 263 -12.59 -32.07 14.34
N ALA A 264 -11.49 -31.65 14.96
CA ALA A 264 -10.25 -32.42 15.01
C ALA A 264 -10.42 -33.78 15.71
N ALA A 265 -11.12 -33.81 16.86
CA ALA A 265 -11.41 -35.05 17.58
C ALA A 265 -12.29 -36.03 16.77
N LYS A 266 -13.25 -35.53 16.00
CA LYS A 266 -14.06 -36.35 15.08
C LYS A 266 -13.26 -36.93 13.92
N LEU A 267 -12.32 -36.17 13.36
CA LEU A 267 -11.42 -36.63 12.29
C LEU A 267 -10.41 -37.67 12.80
N ALA A 268 -9.89 -37.50 14.02
CA ALA A 268 -9.00 -38.45 14.66
C ALA A 268 -9.69 -39.80 14.95
N LYS A 269 -10.99 -39.80 15.26
CA LYS A 269 -11.80 -41.02 15.45
C LYS A 269 -12.16 -41.76 14.16
N LYS A 270 -11.94 -41.12 13.00
CA LYS A 270 -12.24 -41.68 11.66
C LYS A 270 -11.01 -42.27 10.98
N ARG A 271 -9.82 -42.11 11.57
CA ARG A 271 -8.57 -42.78 11.20
C ARG A 271 -8.35 -43.96 12.13
#